data_AF-A0A387B780-F1
#
_entry.id   AF-A0A387B780-F1
#
_cell.length_a   1.000
_cell.length_b   1.000
_cell.length_c   1.000
_cell.angle_alpha   90.00
_cell.angle_beta   90.00
_cell.angle_gamma   90.00
#
_symmetry.space_group_name_H-M   'P 1'
#
loop_
_entity.id
_entity.type
_entity.pdbx_description
1 polymer ?
#
loop_
_entity_poly.entity_id
_entity_poly.type
_entity_poly.pdbx_seq_one_letter_code
_entity_poly.pdbx_strand_id
1 'polypeptide(L)'
;MPRPRYKRSWGEPASRDGSVEAVPVVLPLVAIAIAEDGRMTVTVDGAPFEPEPFAPPWRREDFARVLDQLTDLRCTPVRVEVREADGTVFTDIITPSRRHRAEPDPEPASEAPGRRPATDLVVLHGEGFVPGEDVAIAVVIAHGDAAPDGTMRGLVESRQLAGSPIREVILLGRVSGTLTIGHPE
;
A
#
# COMPACT_ATOMS: atom_id res chain seq x y z
N MET A 1 -3.05 30.13 64.35
CA MET A 1 -2.90 29.48 63.02
C MET A 1 -2.44 30.52 62.00
N PRO A 2 -1.16 30.47 61.62
CA PRO A 2 -0.80 30.47 60.19
C PRO A 2 0.27 29.40 59.88
N ARG A 3 0.32 28.97 58.61
CA ARG A 3 1.08 27.81 58.10
C ARG A 3 2.60 27.99 58.18
N PRO A 4 3.39 26.95 58.52
CA PRO A 4 4.82 26.96 58.22
C PRO A 4 5.06 26.48 56.78
N ARG A 5 5.73 27.31 55.98
CA ARG A 5 6.41 26.88 54.75
C ARG A 5 7.64 26.08 55.15
N TYR A 6 7.72 24.81 54.75
CA TYR A 6 8.97 24.05 54.77
C TYR A 6 9.39 23.70 53.34
N LYS A 7 10.58 24.16 52.96
CA LYS A 7 11.32 23.75 51.75
C LYS A 7 11.66 22.26 51.83
N ARG A 8 11.46 21.50 50.76
CA ARG A 8 12.31 20.32 50.53
C ARG A 8 12.61 20.14 49.04
N SER A 9 13.90 20.21 48.74
CA SER A 9 14.56 19.94 47.47
C SER A 9 14.45 18.48 47.07
N TRP A 10 14.18 18.22 45.80
CA TRP A 10 14.54 17.03 45.02
C TRP A 10 14.69 17.56 43.58
N GLY A 11 15.88 17.76 43.05
CA GLY A 11 16.77 16.71 42.56
C GLY A 11 16.75 16.85 41.03
N GLU A 12 17.79 17.49 40.46
CA GLU A 12 17.98 17.61 39.01
C GLU A 12 17.97 16.23 38.34
N PRO A 13 17.15 15.99 37.31
CA PRO A 13 17.42 14.89 36.40
C PRO A 13 18.53 15.35 35.44
N ALA A 14 19.65 14.65 35.52
CA ALA A 14 20.80 14.78 34.65
C ALA A 14 20.39 14.85 33.17
N SER A 15 20.91 15.88 32.49
CA SER A 15 20.89 16.04 31.04
C SER A 15 21.52 14.81 30.39
N ARG A 16 20.69 13.90 29.86
CA ARG A 16 21.12 12.96 28.84
C ARG A 16 21.11 13.69 27.51
N ASP A 17 22.18 14.42 27.27
CA ASP A 17 22.49 14.99 25.96
C ASP A 17 22.98 13.84 25.06
N GLY A 18 22.02 13.05 24.59
CA GLY A 18 22.23 12.10 23.50
C GLY A 18 21.87 12.82 22.22
N SER A 19 22.82 13.57 21.65
CA SER A 19 22.69 14.05 20.27
C SER A 19 22.68 12.83 19.35
N VAL A 20 21.49 12.30 19.08
CA VAL A 20 21.28 11.33 18.01
C VAL A 20 21.55 12.11 16.73
N GLU A 21 22.73 11.89 16.14
CA GLU A 21 23.06 12.45 14.83
C GLU A 21 22.01 11.97 13.84
N ALA A 22 21.19 12.90 13.34
CA ALA A 22 20.09 12.58 12.46
C ALA A 22 20.65 12.11 11.11
N VAL A 23 20.66 10.80 10.90
CA VAL A 23 21.02 10.21 9.61
C VAL A 23 20.04 10.71 8.55
N PRO A 24 20.50 11.33 7.45
CA PRO A 24 19.61 11.81 6.39
C PRO A 24 18.80 10.65 5.81
N VAL A 25 17.48 10.85 5.67
CA VAL A 25 16.63 9.88 4.96
C VAL A 25 16.94 9.97 3.47
N VAL A 26 17.58 8.94 2.92
CA VAL A 26 17.83 8.80 1.49
C VAL A 26 16.70 7.97 0.88
N LEU A 27 15.92 8.57 -0.01
CA LEU A 27 14.91 7.85 -0.78
C LEU A 27 15.54 7.27 -2.05
N PRO A 28 15.28 6.00 -2.40
CA PRO A 28 15.66 5.46 -3.69
C PRO A 28 15.15 6.34 -4.83
N LEU A 29 16.00 6.62 -5.80
CA LEU A 29 15.67 7.44 -6.96
C LEU A 29 15.25 6.54 -8.12
N VAL A 30 14.00 6.67 -8.54
CA VAL A 30 13.49 6.10 -9.79
C VAL A 30 13.55 7.17 -10.86
N ALA A 31 14.47 7.03 -11.81
CA ALA A 31 14.57 7.95 -12.94
C ALA A 31 13.97 7.30 -14.19
N ILE A 32 13.01 8.01 -14.79
CA ILE A 32 12.23 7.59 -15.95
C ILE A 32 12.48 8.58 -17.08
N ALA A 33 12.87 8.08 -18.25
CA ALA A 33 12.96 8.90 -19.45
C ALA A 33 12.05 8.33 -20.55
N ILE A 34 11.18 9.20 -21.09
CA ILE A 34 10.21 8.88 -22.12
C ILE A 34 10.65 9.56 -23.43
N ALA A 35 10.89 8.76 -24.45
CA ALA A 35 11.25 9.24 -25.78
C ALA A 35 10.01 9.69 -26.59
N GLU A 36 10.23 10.42 -27.69
CA GLU A 36 9.13 10.91 -28.55
C GLU A 36 8.26 9.77 -29.12
N ASP A 37 8.85 8.59 -29.32
CA ASP A 37 8.14 7.39 -29.78
C ASP A 37 7.34 6.68 -28.66
N GLY A 38 7.28 7.26 -27.47
CA GLY A 38 6.61 6.71 -26.30
C GLY A 38 7.36 5.55 -25.62
N ARG A 39 8.58 5.22 -26.07
CA ARG A 39 9.44 4.25 -25.38
C ARG A 39 9.90 4.85 -24.05
N MET A 40 9.73 4.08 -22.99
CA MET A 40 10.13 4.46 -21.65
C MET A 40 11.39 3.70 -21.26
N THR A 41 12.32 4.36 -20.56
CA THR A 41 13.48 3.74 -19.93
C THR A 41 13.45 4.05 -18.45
N VAL A 42 13.74 3.05 -17.63
CA VAL A 42 13.57 3.13 -16.18
C VAL A 42 14.87 2.71 -15.52
N THR A 43 15.32 3.50 -14.56
CA THR A 43 16.46 3.17 -13.71
C THR A 43 16.09 3.37 -12.26
N VAL A 44 16.65 2.55 -11.37
CA VAL A 44 16.54 2.73 -9.94
C VAL A 44 17.92 2.83 -9.34
N ASP A 45 18.20 3.97 -8.69
CA ASP A 45 19.51 4.31 -8.16
C ASP A 45 20.63 4.14 -9.22
N GLY A 46 20.29 4.41 -10.48
CA GLY A 46 21.18 4.26 -11.64
C GLY A 46 21.26 2.86 -12.24
N ALA A 47 20.66 1.84 -11.62
CA ALA A 47 20.60 0.48 -12.18
C ALA A 47 19.39 0.35 -13.14
N PRO A 48 19.56 -0.22 -14.35
CA PRO A 48 18.44 -0.45 -15.27
C PRO A 48 17.36 -1.34 -14.65
N PHE A 49 16.09 -0.94 -14.82
CA PHE A 49 14.93 -1.75 -14.48
C PHE A 49 14.24 -2.18 -15.78
N GLU A 50 14.59 -3.37 -16.25
CA GLU A 50 14.10 -3.91 -17.52
C GLU A 50 12.78 -4.67 -17.35
N PRO A 51 11.96 -4.77 -18.42
CA PRO A 51 10.83 -5.68 -18.44
C PRO A 51 11.26 -7.12 -18.18
N GLU A 52 10.31 -7.95 -17.75
CA GLU A 52 10.50 -9.39 -17.63
C GLU A 52 11.00 -9.98 -18.97
N PRO A 53 11.79 -11.07 -18.94
CA PRO A 53 12.24 -11.72 -20.16
C PRO A 53 11.07 -12.01 -21.09
N PHE A 54 11.24 -11.68 -22.38
CA PHE A 54 10.22 -11.82 -23.44
C PHE A 54 9.01 -10.89 -23.34
N ALA A 55 8.95 -9.99 -22.35
CA ALA A 55 7.94 -8.93 -22.32
C ALA A 55 8.28 -7.80 -23.33
N PRO A 56 7.28 -7.06 -23.82
CA PRO A 56 7.50 -5.87 -24.62
C PRO A 56 8.35 -4.83 -23.89
N PRO A 57 9.11 -3.98 -24.61
CA PRO A 57 9.78 -2.83 -24.02
C PRO A 57 8.79 -1.89 -23.33
N TRP A 58 9.22 -1.26 -22.24
CA TRP A 58 8.39 -0.29 -21.54
C TRP A 58 7.88 0.82 -22.46
N ARG A 59 6.59 1.11 -22.31
CA ARG A 59 5.89 2.23 -22.92
C ARG A 59 5.44 3.20 -21.85
N ARG A 60 5.14 4.43 -22.25
CA ARG A 60 4.58 5.46 -21.36
C ARG A 60 3.31 4.98 -20.63
N GLU A 61 2.47 4.19 -21.30
CA GLU A 61 1.26 3.60 -20.71
C GLU A 61 1.55 2.58 -19.58
N ASP A 62 2.76 2.00 -19.54
CA ASP A 62 3.19 1.09 -18.47
C ASP A 62 3.66 1.83 -17.20
N PHE A 63 3.65 3.17 -17.19
CA PHE A 63 4.17 3.98 -16.09
C PHE A 63 3.62 3.58 -14.73
N ALA A 64 2.29 3.45 -14.61
CA ALA A 64 1.64 3.04 -13.37
C ALA A 64 2.11 1.65 -12.93
N ARG A 65 2.09 0.68 -13.85
CA ARG A 65 2.53 -0.70 -13.59
C ARG A 65 3.99 -0.78 -13.12
N VAL A 66 4.89 0.00 -13.73
CA VAL A 66 6.30 0.04 -13.33
C VAL A 66 6.46 0.60 -11.92
N LEU A 67 5.74 1.68 -11.60
CA LEU A 67 5.77 2.25 -10.26
C LEU A 67 5.20 1.30 -9.22
N ASP A 68 4.11 0.60 -9.53
CA ASP A 68 3.53 -0.41 -8.66
C ASP A 68 4.55 -1.52 -8.37
N GLN A 69 5.18 -2.08 -9.42
CA GLN A 69 6.24 -3.10 -9.29
C GLN A 69 7.41 -2.61 -8.42
N LEU A 70 7.86 -1.37 -8.62
CA LEU A 70 8.99 -0.80 -7.88
C LEU A 70 8.66 -0.49 -6.41
N THR A 71 7.41 -0.11 -6.15
CA THR A 71 6.93 0.26 -4.82
C THR A 71 6.62 -1.00 -4.00
N ASP A 72 6.11 -2.05 -4.64
CA ASP A 72 5.91 -3.38 -4.04
C ASP A 72 7.23 -4.06 -3.68
N LEU A 73 8.25 -3.95 -4.53
CA LEU A 73 9.56 -4.58 -4.32
C LEU A 73 10.30 -4.00 -3.10
N ARG A 74 10.09 -2.71 -2.80
CA ARG A 74 10.90 -1.99 -1.79
C ARG A 74 10.16 -1.68 -0.50
N CYS A 75 8.83 -1.64 -0.49
CA CYS A 75 8.03 -1.28 0.70
C CYS A 75 8.50 0.04 1.38
N THR A 76 9.18 0.92 0.66
CA THR A 76 9.70 2.22 1.12
C THR A 76 9.30 3.31 0.14
N PRO A 77 9.10 4.56 0.61
CA PRO A 77 8.88 5.69 -0.30
C PRO A 77 10.03 5.81 -1.30
N VAL A 78 9.71 6.12 -2.56
CA VAL A 78 10.68 6.35 -3.63
C VAL A 78 10.51 7.74 -4.19
N ARG A 79 11.61 8.39 -4.56
CA ARG A 79 11.58 9.64 -5.32
C ARG A 79 11.56 9.30 -6.79
N VAL A 80 10.55 9.77 -7.52
CA VAL A 80 10.41 9.56 -8.96
C VAL A 80 10.77 10.84 -9.68
N GLU A 81 11.64 10.74 -10.68
CA GLU A 81 11.93 11.81 -11.63
C GLU A 81 11.56 11.32 -13.03
N VAL A 82 10.63 12.01 -13.69
CA VAL A 82 10.18 11.72 -15.05
C VAL A 82 10.69 12.81 -15.97
N ARG A 83 11.36 12.41 -17.04
CA ARG A 83 11.81 13.28 -18.13
C ARG A 83 11.07 12.90 -19.39
N GLU A 84 10.28 13.82 -19.91
CA GLU A 84 9.58 13.67 -21.17
C GLU A 84 10.44 14.20 -22.33
N ALA A 85 10.10 13.78 -23.54
CA ALA A 85 10.85 14.14 -24.73
C ALA A 85 10.81 15.64 -25.06
N ASP A 86 9.78 16.35 -24.60
CA ASP A 86 9.67 17.82 -24.72
C ASP A 86 10.58 18.58 -23.74
N GLY A 87 11.37 17.87 -22.93
CA GLY A 87 12.27 18.42 -21.94
C GLY A 87 11.58 18.78 -20.62
N THR A 88 10.28 18.50 -20.48
CA THR A 88 9.59 18.67 -19.20
C THR A 88 10.10 17.63 -18.20
N VAL A 89 10.29 18.11 -16.97
CA VAL A 89 10.74 17.28 -15.85
C VAL A 89 9.69 17.36 -14.76
N PHE A 90 9.21 16.18 -14.35
CA PHE A 90 8.29 16.03 -13.24
C PHE A 90 8.99 15.27 -12.11
N THR A 91 8.79 15.70 -10.87
CA THR A 91 9.38 15.04 -9.69
C THR A 91 8.31 14.86 -8.65
N ASP A 92 8.20 13.65 -8.11
CA ASP A 92 7.27 13.32 -7.04
C ASP A 92 7.88 12.31 -6.06
N ILE A 93 7.27 12.16 -4.89
CA ILE A 93 7.61 11.13 -3.92
C ILE A 93 6.42 10.19 -3.80
N ILE A 94 6.61 8.96 -4.30
CA ILE A 94 5.60 7.92 -4.20
C ILE A 94 5.84 7.13 -2.93
N THR A 95 4.87 7.19 -2.03
CA THR A 95 4.87 6.39 -0.81
C THR A 95 4.03 5.14 -1.05
N PRO A 96 4.54 3.93 -0.77
CA PRO A 96 3.72 2.73 -0.78
C PRO A 96 2.48 2.96 0.08
N SER A 97 1.31 2.54 -0.40
CA SER A 97 0.10 2.45 0.41
C SER A 97 0.48 1.78 1.74
N ARG A 98 0.22 2.47 2.86
CA ARG A 98 0.63 2.00 4.19
C ARG A 98 -0.01 0.65 4.45
N ARG A 99 0.74 -0.44 4.21
CA ARG A 99 0.39 -1.76 4.72
C ARG A 99 0.18 -1.55 6.21
N HIS A 100 -1.03 -1.85 6.70
CA HIS A 100 -1.32 -1.81 8.12
C HIS A 100 -0.46 -2.89 8.76
N ARG A 101 0.79 -2.56 9.10
CA ARG A 101 1.59 -3.35 10.00
C ARG A 101 0.79 -3.40 11.29
N ALA A 102 0.20 -4.55 11.59
CA ALA A 102 -0.11 -4.86 12.97
C ALA A 102 1.22 -4.70 13.71
N GLU A 103 1.36 -3.62 14.48
CA GLU A 103 2.43 -3.52 15.45
C GLU A 103 2.37 -4.80 16.29
N PRO A 104 3.52 -5.45 16.57
CA PRO A 104 3.52 -6.55 17.51
C PRO A 104 2.94 -6.02 18.82
N ASP A 105 1.83 -6.62 19.24
CA ASP A 105 1.13 -6.32 20.48
C ASP A 105 2.17 -6.27 21.62
N PRO A 106 2.28 -5.17 22.38
CA PRO A 106 3.15 -5.17 23.55
C PRO A 106 2.68 -6.31 24.47
N GLU A 107 3.61 -7.16 24.91
CA GLU A 107 3.33 -8.34 25.74
C GLU A 107 2.26 -8.03 26.80
N PRO A 108 1.17 -8.82 26.87
CA PRO A 108 0.05 -8.48 27.72
C PRO A 108 0.47 -8.57 29.19
N ALA A 109 0.62 -7.41 29.82
CA ALA A 109 0.50 -7.31 31.27
C ALA A 109 -0.92 -7.74 31.63
N SER A 110 -1.01 -8.89 32.29
CA SER A 110 -2.23 -9.56 32.70
C SER A 110 -3.22 -8.62 33.42
N GLU A 111 -4.27 -8.20 32.73
CA GLU A 111 -5.49 -7.68 33.36
C GLU A 111 -6.71 -8.51 32.90
N ALA A 112 -7.59 -8.75 33.87
CA ALA A 112 -8.63 -9.77 33.91
C ALA A 112 -9.61 -9.79 32.71
N PRO A 113 -10.21 -10.96 32.38
CA PRO A 113 -11.01 -11.12 31.17
C PRO A 113 -12.37 -10.44 31.32
N GLY A 114 -12.47 -9.20 30.85
CA GLY A 114 -13.72 -8.64 30.36
C GLY A 114 -14.13 -9.40 29.11
N ARG A 115 -15.14 -10.27 29.23
CA ARG A 115 -15.72 -11.07 28.14
C ARG A 115 -16.22 -10.15 27.02
N ARG A 116 -15.35 -9.86 26.05
CA ARG A 116 -15.77 -9.40 24.73
C ARG A 116 -16.51 -10.57 24.07
N PRO A 117 -17.63 -10.34 23.35
CA PRO A 117 -18.24 -11.42 22.58
C PRO A 117 -17.18 -11.95 21.62
N ALA A 118 -16.93 -13.26 21.67
CA ALA A 118 -16.11 -13.93 20.69
C ALA A 118 -16.84 -13.79 19.35
N THR A 119 -16.31 -12.96 18.46
CA THR A 119 -16.77 -12.93 17.07
C THR A 119 -16.39 -14.28 16.47
N ASP A 120 -17.36 -15.06 16.01
CA ASP A 120 -17.07 -16.30 15.28
C ASP A 120 -16.38 -15.93 13.96
N LEU A 121 -15.07 -16.09 13.91
CA LEU A 121 -14.26 -15.86 12.72
C LEU A 121 -14.27 -17.13 11.87
N VAL A 122 -14.61 -16.98 10.58
CA VAL A 122 -14.47 -18.04 9.57
C VAL A 122 -13.17 -17.80 8.81
N VAL A 123 -12.30 -18.81 8.77
CA VAL A 123 -10.96 -18.72 8.16
C VAL A 123 -10.96 -19.43 6.81
N LEU A 124 -10.46 -18.74 5.78
CA LEU A 124 -10.14 -19.31 4.47
C LEU A 124 -8.62 -19.37 4.32
N HIS A 125 -8.09 -20.53 3.92
CA HIS A 125 -6.68 -20.70 3.60
C HIS A 125 -6.47 -20.67 2.08
N GLY A 126 -5.42 -19.99 1.65
CA GLY A 126 -4.94 -19.99 0.27
C GLY A 126 -3.41 -20.07 0.25
N GLU A 127 -2.86 -20.54 -0.86
CA GLU A 127 -1.42 -20.71 -1.08
C GLU A 127 -1.03 -20.15 -2.45
N GLY A 128 0.27 -19.99 -2.70
CA GLY A 128 0.80 -19.41 -3.94
C GLY A 128 0.88 -17.88 -3.94
N PHE A 129 0.60 -17.27 -2.79
CA PHE A 129 0.72 -15.84 -2.59
C PHE A 129 2.19 -15.37 -2.57
N VAL A 130 2.45 -14.20 -3.15
CA VAL A 130 3.77 -13.55 -3.10
C VAL A 130 4.01 -13.08 -1.66
N PRO A 131 5.18 -13.40 -1.05
CA PRO A 131 5.47 -12.99 0.31
C PRO A 131 5.31 -11.48 0.54
N GLY A 132 4.39 -11.12 1.43
CA GLY A 132 4.11 -9.74 1.80
C GLY A 132 3.08 -9.04 0.90
N GLU A 133 2.55 -9.67 -0.14
CA GLU A 133 1.50 -9.04 -0.96
C GLU A 133 0.23 -8.73 -0.16
N ASP A 134 -0.50 -7.71 -0.61
CA ASP A 134 -1.81 -7.39 -0.05
C ASP A 134 -2.84 -8.34 -0.64
N VAL A 135 -3.44 -9.17 0.21
CA VAL A 135 -4.42 -10.17 -0.20
C VAL A 135 -5.81 -9.63 0.06
N ALA A 136 -6.48 -9.18 -1.01
CA ALA A 136 -7.87 -8.77 -0.93
C ALA A 136 -8.77 -9.97 -0.60
N ILE A 137 -9.54 -9.88 0.48
CA ILE A 137 -10.54 -10.89 0.86
C ILE A 137 -11.92 -10.38 0.44
N ALA A 138 -12.49 -10.99 -0.59
CA ALA A 138 -13.83 -10.70 -1.07
C ALA A 138 -14.80 -11.83 -0.75
N VAL A 139 -15.99 -11.46 -0.28
CA VAL A 139 -17.13 -12.38 -0.13
C VAL A 139 -18.05 -12.18 -1.32
N VAL A 140 -18.40 -13.28 -2.01
CA VAL A 140 -19.41 -13.22 -3.08
C VAL A 140 -20.78 -13.01 -2.45
N ILE A 141 -21.28 -11.78 -2.55
CA ILE A 141 -22.57 -11.37 -2.00
C ILE A 141 -23.68 -11.27 -3.05
N ALA A 142 -23.33 -11.35 -4.34
CA ALA A 142 -24.25 -11.25 -5.46
C ALA A 142 -23.76 -12.06 -6.67
N HIS A 143 -24.70 -12.44 -7.53
CA HIS A 143 -24.45 -13.13 -8.80
C HIS A 143 -25.16 -12.40 -9.93
N GLY A 144 -24.62 -12.50 -11.14
CA GLY A 144 -25.31 -12.08 -12.35
C GLY A 144 -24.72 -12.74 -13.59
N ASP A 145 -25.46 -12.70 -14.67
CA ASP A 145 -25.12 -13.36 -15.92
C ASP A 145 -24.52 -12.35 -16.90
N ALA A 146 -23.40 -12.73 -17.51
CA ALA A 146 -22.83 -11.98 -18.62
C ALA A 146 -23.79 -12.04 -19.82
N ALA A 147 -23.95 -10.91 -20.50
CA ALA A 147 -24.69 -10.82 -21.75
C ALA A 147 -24.00 -11.63 -22.86
N PRO A 148 -24.68 -11.93 -23.98
CA PRO A 148 -24.10 -12.69 -25.09
C PRO A 148 -22.85 -12.07 -25.71
N ASP A 149 -22.65 -10.75 -25.54
CA ASP A 149 -21.46 -10.01 -25.97
C ASP A 149 -20.30 -10.05 -24.96
N GLY A 150 -20.47 -10.75 -23.84
CA GLY A 150 -19.48 -10.87 -22.76
C GLY A 150 -19.49 -9.72 -21.74
N THR A 151 -20.37 -8.73 -21.88
CA THR A 151 -20.48 -7.63 -20.92
C THR A 151 -21.28 -8.03 -19.68
N MET A 152 -20.97 -7.45 -18.53
CA MET A 152 -21.72 -7.65 -17.30
C MET A 152 -21.81 -6.35 -16.49
N ARG A 153 -22.97 -6.08 -15.91
CA ARG A 153 -23.21 -5.00 -14.97
C ARG A 153 -23.69 -5.56 -13.65
N GLY A 154 -22.83 -5.52 -12.63
CA GLY A 154 -23.16 -5.88 -11.26
C GLY A 154 -23.77 -4.70 -10.52
N LEU A 155 -24.88 -4.90 -9.83
CA LEU A 155 -25.43 -3.93 -8.88
C LEU A 155 -25.07 -4.39 -7.46
N VAL A 156 -24.53 -3.46 -6.68
CA VAL A 156 -24.17 -3.66 -5.28
C VAL A 156 -24.85 -2.58 -4.46
N GLU A 157 -25.42 -2.94 -3.32
CA GLU A 157 -26.11 -1.97 -2.47
C GLU A 157 -25.09 -1.11 -1.71
N SER A 158 -25.40 0.17 -1.49
CA SER A 158 -24.49 1.11 -0.83
C SER A 158 -24.05 0.65 0.57
N ARG A 159 -24.91 -0.10 1.29
CA ARG A 159 -24.57 -0.68 2.60
C ARG A 159 -23.49 -1.76 2.52
N GLN A 160 -23.46 -2.51 1.43
CA GLN A 160 -22.48 -3.56 1.19
C GLN A 160 -21.13 -2.90 0.84
N LEU A 161 -21.16 -1.84 0.04
CA LEU A 161 -19.98 -1.06 -0.30
C LEU A 161 -19.40 -0.30 0.91
N ALA A 162 -20.25 0.16 1.83
CA ALA A 162 -19.83 0.83 3.05
C ALA A 162 -19.07 -0.09 4.03
N GLY A 163 -19.21 -1.41 3.89
CA GLY A 163 -18.42 -2.39 4.64
C GLY A 163 -16.98 -2.56 4.13
N SER A 164 -16.69 -2.06 2.93
CA SER A 164 -15.34 -2.05 2.34
C SER A 164 -14.66 -0.70 2.58
N PRO A 165 -13.48 -0.65 3.23
CA PRO A 165 -12.76 0.60 3.49
C PRO A 165 -12.42 1.38 2.22
N ILE A 166 -12.16 0.65 1.12
CA ILE A 166 -11.72 1.19 -0.17
C ILE A 166 -12.84 1.27 -1.20
N ARG A 167 -14.06 0.77 -0.89
CA ARG A 167 -15.22 0.76 -1.81
C ARG A 167 -14.91 0.10 -3.16
N GLU A 168 -14.03 -0.88 -3.13
CA GLU A 168 -13.65 -1.65 -4.30
C GLU A 168 -14.67 -2.78 -4.55
N VAL A 169 -14.96 -3.04 -5.83
CA VAL A 169 -15.82 -4.13 -6.28
C VAL A 169 -15.05 -5.00 -7.26
N ILE A 170 -15.16 -6.31 -7.06
CA ILE A 170 -14.58 -7.33 -7.92
C ILE A 170 -15.69 -8.01 -8.73
N LEU A 171 -15.53 -8.02 -10.06
CA LEU A 171 -16.30 -8.89 -10.96
C LEU A 171 -15.41 -10.08 -11.36
N LEU A 172 -15.89 -11.29 -11.06
CA LEU A 172 -15.20 -12.54 -11.36
C LEU A 172 -16.03 -13.42 -12.29
N GLY A 173 -15.53 -13.65 -13.50
CA GLY A 173 -16.07 -14.63 -14.43
C GLY A 173 -15.70 -16.04 -13.99
N ARG A 174 -16.66 -16.81 -13.42
CA ARG A 174 -16.36 -18.16 -12.87
C ARG A 174 -15.86 -19.18 -13.89
N VAL A 175 -16.23 -19.02 -15.17
CA VAL A 175 -15.82 -19.93 -16.24
C VAL A 175 -14.50 -19.47 -16.87
N SER A 176 -14.40 -18.19 -17.20
CA SER A 176 -13.23 -17.63 -17.89
C SER A 176 -12.07 -17.28 -16.95
N GLY A 177 -12.33 -17.12 -15.66
CA GLY A 177 -11.38 -16.55 -14.70
C GLY A 177 -11.15 -15.05 -14.88
N THR A 178 -11.91 -14.37 -15.75
CA THR A 178 -11.75 -12.93 -16.00
C THR A 178 -12.05 -12.14 -14.73
N LEU A 179 -11.16 -11.21 -14.40
CA LEU A 179 -11.24 -10.35 -13.22
C LEU A 179 -11.33 -8.89 -13.66
N THR A 180 -12.30 -8.16 -13.14
CA THR A 180 -12.35 -6.70 -13.23
C THR A 180 -12.48 -6.13 -11.83
N ILE A 181 -11.67 -5.13 -11.53
CA ILE A 181 -11.64 -4.44 -10.25
C ILE A 181 -11.95 -2.97 -10.52
N GLY A 182 -12.83 -2.37 -9.73
CA GLY A 182 -13.16 -0.96 -9.88
C GLY A 182 -14.01 -0.40 -8.75
N HIS A 183 -14.30 0.90 -8.85
CA HIS A 183 -15.14 1.62 -7.91
C HIS A 183 -16.48 1.91 -8.59
N PRO A 184 -17.62 1.49 -8.03
CA PRO A 184 -18.92 1.84 -8.58
C PRO A 184 -19.19 3.33 -8.33
N GLU A 185 -19.63 4.04 -9.38
CA GLU A 185 -20.05 5.45 -9.33
C GLU A 185 -21.40 5.64 -8.63
#